data_AF-A0A2N5YQF7-F1
#
_entry.id   AF-A0A2N5YQF7-F1
#
_cell.length_a   1.000
_cell.length_b   1.000
_cell.length_c   1.000
_cell.angle_alpha   90.00
_cell.angle_beta   90.00
_cell.angle_gamma   90.00
#
_symmetry.space_group_name_H-M   'P 1'
#
loop_
_entity.id
_entity.type
_entity.pdbx_description
1 polymer ?
#
loop_
_entity_poly.entity_id
_entity_poly.type
_entity_poly.pdbx_seq_one_letter_code
_entity_poly.pdbx_strand_id
1 'polypeptide(L)'
;MKRIILIIFICILSNSVWSQNRFNVIVEDTISHIPNSIIATDTGYIMLTGTDNEYGVRCFSLIYIDNNGNKLLKKVYGDSYNEYWEGHNNNLKAKGNYLYFSGSYNHMTNNTKGIHLSIFNDNLEMIEQSIICDDTI
;
A
#
# COMPACT_ATOMS: atom_id res chain seq x y z
N MET A 1 -34.14 -7.07 31.89
CA MET A 1 -33.08 -6.07 31.62
C MET A 1 -31.65 -6.63 31.70
N LYS A 2 -31.19 -7.20 32.83
CA LYS A 2 -29.79 -7.69 32.97
C LYS A 2 -29.34 -8.68 31.88
N ARG A 3 -30.21 -9.61 31.46
CA ARG A 3 -29.94 -10.56 30.38
C ARG A 3 -29.76 -9.90 29.01
N ILE A 4 -30.51 -8.84 28.71
CA ILE A 4 -30.42 -8.11 27.45
C ILE A 4 -29.11 -7.33 27.37
N ILE A 5 -28.72 -6.68 28.48
CA ILE A 5 -27.45 -5.96 28.59
C ILE A 5 -26.27 -6.91 28.38
N LEU A 6 -26.33 -8.11 28.97
CA LEU A 6 -25.30 -9.13 28.79
C LEU A 6 -25.18 -9.58 27.32
N ILE A 7 -26.30 -9.78 26.63
CA ILE A 7 -26.30 -10.17 25.20
C ILE A 7 -25.68 -9.06 24.34
N ILE A 8 -26.09 -7.81 24.53
CA ILE A 8 -25.52 -6.66 23.80
C ILE A 8 -24.01 -6.58 24.03
N PHE A 9 -23.57 -6.75 25.29
CA PHE A 9 -22.15 -6.73 25.63
C PHE A 9 -21.36 -7.86 24.93
N ILE A 10 -21.90 -9.08 24.92
CA ILE A 10 -21.29 -10.22 24.20
C ILE A 10 -21.22 -9.93 22.70
N CYS A 11 -22.29 -9.40 22.09
CA CYS A 11 -22.31 -9.05 20.68
C CYS A 11 -21.27 -7.98 20.33
N ILE A 12 -21.10 -6.94 21.15
CA ILE A 12 -20.09 -5.91 20.91
C ILE A 12 -18.69 -6.52 20.99
N LEU A 13 -18.40 -7.30 22.04
CA LEU A 13 -17.10 -7.96 22.20
C LEU A 13 -16.79 -8.92 21.04
N SER A 14 -17.75 -9.74 20.62
CA SER A 14 -17.55 -10.67 19.51
C SER A 14 -17.26 -9.95 18.19
N ASN A 15 -17.95 -8.83 17.92
CA ASN A 15 -17.70 -8.03 16.73
C ASN A 15 -16.31 -7.37 16.80
N SER A 16 -15.91 -6.83 17.95
CA SER A 16 -14.58 -6.23 18.11
C SER A 16 -13.44 -7.25 17.95
N VAL A 17 -13.58 -8.45 18.55
CA VAL A 17 -12.58 -9.53 18.41
C VAL A 17 -12.50 -10.03 16.97
N TRP A 18 -13.64 -10.21 16.32
CA TRP A 18 -13.68 -10.63 14.91
C TRP A 18 -13.06 -9.56 14.00
N SER A 19 -13.41 -8.29 14.21
CA SER A 19 -12.83 -7.16 13.48
C SER A 19 -11.32 -7.09 13.66
N GLN A 20 -10.81 -7.27 14.87
CA GLN A 20 -9.37 -7.25 15.14
C GLN A 20 -8.65 -8.41 14.44
N ASN A 21 -9.22 -9.63 14.48
CA ASN A 21 -8.64 -10.77 13.78
C ASN A 21 -8.60 -10.57 12.26
N ARG A 22 -9.68 -10.03 11.66
CA ARG A 22 -9.68 -9.70 10.22
C ARG A 22 -8.69 -8.59 9.89
N PHE A 23 -8.58 -7.57 10.74
CA PHE A 23 -7.61 -6.49 10.56
C PHE A 23 -6.17 -6.98 10.62
N ASN A 24 -5.83 -7.88 11.56
CA ASN A 24 -4.48 -8.42 11.68
C ASN A 24 -4.06 -9.21 10.43
N VAL A 25 -4.98 -9.97 9.83
CA VAL A 25 -4.73 -10.69 8.56
C VAL A 25 -4.39 -9.73 7.41
N ILE A 26 -4.96 -8.52 7.41
CA ILE A 26 -4.70 -7.49 6.40
C ILE A 26 -3.32 -6.84 6.58
N VAL A 27 -2.82 -6.74 7.82
CA VAL A 27 -1.62 -5.95 8.16
C VAL A 27 -0.34 -6.79 8.31
N GLU A 28 -0.44 -8.11 8.46
CA GLU A 28 0.75 -8.96 8.64
C GLU A 28 1.54 -9.12 7.32
N ASP A 29 2.48 -8.20 7.10
CA ASP A 29 3.53 -8.27 6.09
C ASP A 29 4.86 -7.94 6.79
N THR A 30 5.80 -8.88 6.74
CA THR A 30 6.92 -9.02 7.69
C THR A 30 8.06 -8.02 7.49
N ILE A 31 8.03 -7.21 6.43
CA ILE A 31 9.09 -6.26 6.08
C ILE A 31 8.49 -4.87 5.90
N SER A 32 8.61 -4.05 6.95
CA SER A 32 8.38 -2.60 7.00
C SER A 32 7.22 -2.12 6.14
N HIS A 33 6.03 -2.68 6.36
CA HIS A 33 4.86 -2.42 5.54
C HIS A 33 4.03 -1.28 6.12
N ILE A 34 4.25 -0.07 5.60
CA ILE A 34 3.53 1.13 6.03
C ILE A 34 2.48 1.45 4.96
N PRO A 35 1.18 1.15 5.18
CA PRO A 35 0.14 1.48 4.24
C PRO A 35 -0.05 3.00 4.19
N ASN A 36 0.06 3.55 2.98
CA ASN A 36 0.07 4.98 2.73
C ASN A 36 -1.23 5.47 2.07
N SER A 37 -1.75 4.68 1.12
CA SER A 37 -2.97 5.04 0.37
C SER A 37 -3.78 3.81 0.02
N ILE A 38 -5.10 3.99 -0.11
CA ILE A 38 -6.04 2.93 -0.46
C ILE A 38 -7.03 3.42 -1.53
N ILE A 39 -7.37 2.55 -2.47
CA ILE A 39 -8.42 2.72 -3.46
C ILE A 39 -9.41 1.57 -3.31
N ALA A 40 -10.70 1.89 -3.17
CA ALA A 40 -11.75 0.89 -3.24
C ALA A 40 -12.08 0.56 -4.70
N THR A 41 -12.31 -0.72 -4.98
CA THR A 41 -12.80 -1.23 -6.26
C THR A 41 -14.14 -1.95 -6.03
N ASP A 42 -14.80 -2.39 -7.09
CA ASP A 42 -16.07 -3.13 -6.97
C ASP A 42 -15.91 -4.47 -6.22
N THR A 43 -14.72 -5.07 -6.31
CA THR A 43 -14.44 -6.44 -5.85
C THR A 43 -13.45 -6.49 -4.68
N GLY A 44 -12.91 -5.35 -4.25
CA GLY A 44 -11.93 -5.30 -3.19
C GLY A 44 -11.27 -3.92 -3.01
N TYR A 45 -10.00 -3.95 -2.63
CA TYR A 45 -9.21 -2.78 -2.30
C TYR A 45 -7.79 -2.90 -2.84
N ILE A 46 -7.26 -1.80 -3.33
CA ILE A 46 -5.87 -1.67 -3.75
C ILE A 46 -5.16 -0.77 -2.75
N MET A 47 -4.09 -1.27 -2.14
CA MET A 47 -3.28 -0.54 -1.18
C MET A 47 -1.91 -0.22 -1.76
N LEU A 48 -1.48 1.03 -1.61
CA LEU A 48 -0.10 1.47 -1.81
C LEU A 48 0.60 1.48 -0.47
N THR A 49 1.73 0.80 -0.39
CA THR A 49 2.52 0.68 0.83
C THR A 49 3.99 0.90 0.54
N GLY A 50 4.69 1.52 1.47
CA GLY A 50 6.14 1.43 1.50
C GLY A 50 6.57 0.06 2.02
N THR A 51 7.65 -0.49 1.46
CA THR A 51 8.28 -1.74 1.93
C THR A 51 9.77 -1.73 1.57
N ASP A 52 10.45 -2.87 1.72
CA ASP A 52 11.80 -3.08 1.18
C ASP A 52 11.75 -4.25 0.18
N ASN A 53 12.61 -4.21 -0.84
CA ASN A 53 12.67 -5.28 -1.84
C ASN A 53 13.59 -6.43 -1.41
N GLU A 54 13.76 -7.42 -2.27
CA GLU A 54 14.63 -8.60 -2.04
C GLU A 54 16.10 -8.25 -1.79
N TYR A 55 16.53 -7.03 -2.13
CA TYR A 55 17.87 -6.52 -1.89
C TYR A 55 17.98 -5.71 -0.58
N GLY A 56 16.88 -5.55 0.16
CA GLY A 56 16.82 -4.71 1.36
C GLY A 56 16.84 -3.22 1.05
N VAL A 57 16.52 -2.82 -0.18
CA VAL A 57 16.44 -1.41 -0.60
C VAL A 57 15.00 -0.91 -0.47
N ARG A 58 14.87 0.30 0.08
CA ARG A 58 13.59 0.96 0.31
C ARG A 58 12.82 1.15 -1.00
N CYS A 59 11.61 0.63 -1.03
CA CYS A 59 10.77 0.66 -2.21
C CYS A 59 9.27 0.74 -1.85
N PHE A 60 8.39 0.49 -2.82
CA PHE A 60 6.95 0.46 -2.59
C PHE A 60 6.30 -0.78 -3.19
N SER A 61 5.08 -1.09 -2.74
CA SER A 61 4.29 -2.19 -3.28
C SER A 61 2.82 -1.81 -3.47
N LEU A 62 2.20 -2.46 -4.44
CA LEU A 62 0.75 -2.45 -4.62
C LEU A 62 0.19 -3.81 -4.22
N ILE A 63 -0.81 -3.78 -3.35
CA ILE A 63 -1.48 -4.98 -2.84
C ILE A 63 -2.95 -4.93 -3.20
N TYR A 64 -3.46 -6.02 -3.76
CA TYR A 64 -4.89 -6.22 -3.94
C TYR A 64 -5.44 -7.16 -2.88
N ILE A 65 -6.51 -6.71 -2.23
CA ILE A 65 -7.23 -7.42 -1.18
C ILE A 65 -8.69 -7.55 -1.60
N ASP A 66 -9.27 -8.74 -1.48
CA ASP A 66 -10.70 -8.92 -1.79
C ASP A 66 -11.62 -8.28 -0.72
N ASN A 67 -12.92 -8.24 -1.01
CA ASN A 67 -13.94 -7.75 -0.07
C ASN A 67 -14.01 -8.52 1.26
N ASN A 68 -13.45 -9.72 1.32
CA ASN A 68 -13.39 -10.48 2.57
C ASN A 68 -12.18 -10.05 3.42
N GLY A 69 -11.15 -9.42 2.84
CA GLY A 69 -9.90 -9.09 3.51
C GLY A 69 -8.77 -10.08 3.21
N ASN A 70 -8.89 -10.92 2.18
CA ASN A 70 -7.84 -11.85 1.78
C ASN A 70 -6.89 -11.16 0.80
N LYS A 71 -5.58 -11.23 1.08
CA LYS A 71 -4.53 -10.76 0.16
C LYS A 71 -4.46 -11.69 -1.05
N LEU A 72 -4.82 -11.18 -2.23
CA LEU A 72 -4.84 -11.96 -3.47
C LEU A 72 -3.61 -11.71 -4.34
N LEU A 73 -3.03 -10.51 -4.29
CA LEU A 73 -1.87 -10.14 -5.08
C LEU A 73 -1.02 -9.11 -4.33
N LYS A 74 0.29 -9.22 -4.44
CA LYS A 74 1.27 -8.20 -4.04
C LYS A 74 2.31 -8.06 -5.15
N LYS A 75 2.55 -6.83 -5.61
CA LYS A 75 3.63 -6.51 -6.54
C LYS A 75 4.53 -5.45 -5.92
N VAL A 76 5.82 -5.75 -5.87
CA VAL A 76 6.87 -4.87 -5.32
C VAL A 76 7.58 -4.16 -6.46
N TYR A 77 7.84 -2.88 -6.29
CA TYR A 77 8.38 -1.98 -7.32
C TYR A 77 9.57 -1.20 -6.77
N GLY A 78 10.73 -1.46 -7.34
CA GLY A 78 11.98 -0.78 -7.04
C GLY A 78 13.12 -1.37 -7.86
N ASP A 79 14.35 -0.97 -7.57
CA ASP A 79 15.56 -1.53 -8.16
C ASP A 79 16.56 -1.94 -7.05
N SER A 80 17.70 -2.51 -7.43
CA SER A 80 18.66 -3.06 -6.46
C SER A 80 19.50 -2.02 -5.72
N TYR A 81 19.35 -0.72 -6.00
CA TYR A 81 20.25 0.32 -5.49
C TYR A 81 19.55 1.60 -5.03
N ASN A 82 18.62 2.12 -5.82
CA ASN A 82 17.94 3.39 -5.57
C ASN A 82 16.67 3.19 -4.76
N GLU A 83 16.35 4.21 -3.96
CA GLU A 83 15.17 4.14 -3.10
C GLU A 83 13.97 4.79 -3.78
N TYR A 84 12.84 4.09 -3.75
CA TYR A 84 11.55 4.59 -4.24
C TYR A 84 10.58 4.69 -3.09
N TRP A 85 10.37 5.92 -2.61
CA TRP A 85 9.49 6.21 -1.49
C TRP A 85 8.07 6.46 -2.00
N GLU A 86 7.12 5.76 -1.43
CA GLU A 86 5.70 5.76 -1.77
C GLU A 86 4.98 7.11 -1.60
N GLY A 87 5.66 8.16 -1.15
CA GLY A 87 5.13 9.51 -0.97
C GLY A 87 4.33 9.69 0.33
N HIS A 88 3.44 10.69 0.33
CA HIS A 88 2.57 11.01 1.48
C HIS A 88 1.19 10.37 1.38
N ASN A 89 0.44 10.41 2.48
CA ASN A 89 -0.89 9.82 2.61
C ASN A 89 -1.84 10.24 1.48
N ASN A 90 -2.63 9.28 1.01
CA ASN A 90 -3.69 9.48 0.01
C ASN A 90 -3.18 10.01 -1.36
N ASN A 91 -1.98 9.63 -1.77
CA ASN A 91 -1.40 10.02 -3.06
C ASN A 91 -1.70 9.04 -4.21
N LEU A 92 -2.17 7.82 -3.93
CA LEU A 92 -2.64 6.91 -4.97
C LEU A 92 -4.02 7.35 -5.45
N LYS A 93 -4.16 7.46 -6.78
CA LYS A 93 -5.41 7.86 -7.44
C LYS A 93 -5.72 6.91 -8.59
N ALA A 94 -7.02 6.77 -8.86
CA ALA A 94 -7.54 5.95 -9.95
C ALA A 94 -8.34 6.81 -10.92
N LYS A 95 -8.17 6.59 -12.22
CA LYS A 95 -8.96 7.21 -13.28
C LYS A 95 -9.13 6.26 -14.45
N GLY A 96 -10.36 5.78 -14.65
CA GLY A 96 -10.60 4.69 -15.60
C GLY A 96 -9.82 3.45 -15.19
N ASN A 97 -9.10 2.86 -16.15
CA ASN A 97 -8.37 1.60 -15.98
C ASN A 97 -6.90 1.80 -15.54
N TYR A 98 -6.63 2.94 -14.90
CA TYR A 98 -5.28 3.36 -14.56
C TYR A 98 -5.19 3.84 -13.12
N LEU A 99 -4.08 3.50 -12.50
CA LEU A 99 -3.66 4.01 -11.21
C LEU A 99 -2.43 4.90 -11.40
N TYR A 100 -2.35 5.96 -10.60
CA TYR A 100 -1.23 6.87 -10.62
C TYR A 100 -0.91 7.34 -9.21
N PHE A 101 0.38 7.47 -8.92
CA PHE A 101 0.84 8.15 -7.71
C PHE A 101 2.22 8.78 -7.95
N SER A 102 2.57 9.69 -7.05
CA SER A 102 3.87 10.35 -7.02
C SER A 102 4.57 10.10 -5.69
N GLY A 103 5.86 9.82 -5.74
CA GLY A 103 6.70 9.58 -4.58
C GLY A 103 8.06 10.23 -4.70
N SER A 104 8.92 10.03 -3.69
CA SER A 104 10.29 10.55 -3.71
C SER A 104 11.24 9.48 -4.22
N TYR A 105 12.21 9.88 -5.02
CA TYR A 105 13.25 9.01 -5.54
C TYR A 105 14.60 9.46 -4.98
N ASN A 106 15.35 8.56 -4.36
CA ASN A 106 16.72 8.83 -3.93
C ASN A 106 17.69 8.08 -4.84
N HIS A 107 18.50 8.83 -5.60
CA HIS A 107 19.54 8.29 -6.44
C HIS A 107 20.80 8.06 -5.59
N MET A 108 21.02 6.81 -5.17
CA MET A 108 22.04 6.52 -4.16
C MET A 108 23.48 6.70 -4.67
N THR A 109 23.72 6.54 -5.98
CA THR A 109 25.06 6.74 -6.57
C THR A 109 25.40 8.21 -6.79
N ASN A 110 24.42 9.04 -7.17
CA ASN A 110 24.65 10.44 -7.52
C ASN A 110 24.37 11.39 -6.34
N ASN A 111 23.83 10.86 -5.23
CA ASN A 111 23.39 11.62 -4.06
C ASN A 111 22.41 12.75 -4.47
N THR A 112 21.48 12.42 -5.36
CA THR A 112 20.42 13.32 -5.81
C THR A 112 19.05 12.81 -5.39
N LYS A 113 18.08 13.72 -5.30
CA LYS A 113 16.68 13.45 -5.01
C LYS A 113 15.81 13.93 -6.14
N GLY A 114 14.87 13.09 -6.55
CA GLY A 114 13.84 13.43 -7.51
C GLY A 114 12.45 13.06 -7.00
N ILE A 115 11.48 13.29 -7.86
CA ILE A 115 10.11 12.83 -7.71
C ILE A 115 9.89 11.76 -8.75
N HIS A 116 9.45 10.57 -8.35
CA HIS A 116 9.00 9.58 -9.32
C HIS A 116 7.49 9.66 -9.49
N LEU A 117 7.05 9.59 -10.74
CA LEU A 117 5.65 9.45 -11.14
C LEU A 117 5.51 8.05 -11.70
N SER A 118 4.55 7.29 -11.17
CA SER A 118 4.34 5.90 -11.58
C SER A 118 2.89 5.71 -12.03
N ILE A 119 2.70 5.08 -13.19
CA ILE A 119 1.39 4.76 -13.77
C ILE A 119 1.26 3.24 -13.89
N PHE A 120 0.11 2.70 -13.49
CA PHE A 120 -0.19 1.27 -13.50
C PHE A 120 -1.50 0.99 -14.23
N ASN A 121 -1.61 -0.22 -14.81
CA ASN A 121 -2.88 -0.75 -15.31
C ASN A 121 -3.70 -1.43 -14.19
N ASP A 122 -4.90 -1.89 -14.54
CA ASP A 122 -5.81 -2.59 -13.61
C ASP A 122 -5.23 -3.91 -13.05
N ASN A 123 -4.28 -4.54 -13.75
CA ASN A 123 -3.55 -5.72 -13.27
C ASN A 123 -2.41 -5.34 -12.33
N LEU A 124 -2.38 -4.08 -11.89
CA LEU A 124 -1.32 -3.45 -11.10
C LEU A 124 0.03 -3.41 -11.80
N GLU A 125 0.17 -3.70 -13.09
CA GLU A 125 1.46 -3.66 -13.79
C GLU A 125 1.87 -2.22 -14.08
N MET A 126 3.14 -1.89 -13.83
CA MET A 126 3.69 -0.59 -14.15
C MET A 126 3.78 -0.42 -15.66
N ILE A 127 3.13 0.62 -16.18
CA ILE A 127 3.11 0.97 -17.60
C ILE A 127 4.21 1.98 -17.88
N GLU A 128 4.34 2.97 -17.00
CA GLU A 128 5.24 4.09 -17.16
C GLU A 128 5.77 4.53 -15.80
N GLN A 129 7.05 4.89 -15.77
CA GLN A 129 7.67 5.57 -14.65
C GLN A 129 8.58 6.67 -15.18
N SER A 130 8.46 7.85 -14.59
CA SER A 130 9.33 8.99 -14.89
C SER A 130 9.90 9.58 -13.61
N ILE A 131 11.17 9.95 -13.62
CA ILE A 131 11.81 10.69 -12.55
C ILE A 131 11.95 12.14 -13.00
N ILE A 132 11.45 13.08 -12.19
CA ILE A 132 11.52 14.52 -12.45
C ILE A 132 12.20 15.25 -11.30
N CYS A 133 12.71 16.45 -11.58
CA CYS A 133 13.30 17.35 -10.58
C CYS A 133 14.44 16.72 -9.77
N ASP A 134 15.43 16.15 -10.46
CA ASP A 134 16.62 15.56 -9.83
C ASP A 134 17.53 16.68 -9.33
N ASP A 135 17.57 16.89 -8.01
CA ASP A 135 18.36 17.92 -7.33
C ASP A 135 19.36 17.29 -6.36
N THR A 136 20.46 17.97 -6.09
CA THR A 136 21.51 17.43 -5.22
C THR A 136 21.05 17.48 -3.76
N ILE A 137 21.31 16.41 -3.00
CA ILE A 137 21.02 16.35 -1.56
C ILE A 137 22.02 17.21 -0.78
#